data_AF-A0AAV3H016-F1
#
_entry.id   AF-A0AAV3H016-F1
#
_cell.length_a   1.000
_cell.length_b   1.000
_cell.length_c   1.000
_cell.angle_alpha   90.00
_cell.angle_beta   90.00
_cell.angle_gamma   90.00
#
_symmetry.space_group_name_H-M   'P 1'
#
loop_
_entity.id
_entity.type
_entity.pdbx_description
1 polymer ?
#
loop_
_entity_poly.entity_id
_entity_poly.type
_entity_poly.pdbx_seq_one_letter_code
_entity_poly.pdbx_strand_id
1 'polypeptide(L)'
;MFILDDEINKVKNPRIVPLLEEVRSSFYQGNYRSAIAVNYSALVLDLIDKLSDLANIYEDDTSKKILEEIAKLRKSDPNSPRWEMELLEKTYNSTELIDSYEYEDLKYIKDQRNYSAHPVVTYNGDTWELREITKETCQDVIRKSYEIVFLKNPILGKKVTNEIIQYASRIHSMSVTPEEFHSALKNSYLKKLSEKAKENLCKTAFKFVFKLPYGNEEVDRDRVSTFKLLDALIFDNKEFYLKILKKEISNYRFTAESREEINKSLGENQQITYTKGFFLLTFIASHPELQRDFSEEIIQNLKISIKDFEPKQPITTHIEDYYRLRSLAVLGNTKEELQEHLNRLLDPILQQNMRVSSLATSTLETIYNQYLYFGEKEMFLDFMIEHLTDSPAFRYSDKDMEILPWIYDKLNQDQFNKLLYNLNRNNQFYYNGYFSSFISNLLDFYKQKFHMDLRTHYNGLLYPNAVTMDQKFQLKDKELKKLYELAESKSDTYPEILNDLKLNLVNKSEQYLGEKINSEEKLLDYIKQIK
;
A
#
# COMPACT_ATOMS: atom_id res chain seq x y z
N MET A 1 9.35 8.00 36.98
CA MET A 1 9.15 8.60 38.31
C MET A 1 8.00 9.58 38.18
N PHE A 2 6.95 9.48 39.01
CA PHE A 2 5.81 10.40 38.94
C PHE A 2 6.21 11.75 39.54
N ILE A 3 6.18 12.81 38.73
CA ILE A 3 6.48 14.18 39.15
C ILE A 3 5.25 15.02 38.78
N LEU A 4 4.53 15.49 39.79
CA LEU A 4 3.24 16.18 39.60
C LEU A 4 3.35 17.37 38.61
N ASP A 5 4.43 18.14 38.70
CA ASP A 5 4.67 19.30 37.84
C ASP A 5 4.83 18.93 36.36
N ASP A 6 5.46 17.79 36.08
CA ASP A 6 5.65 17.31 34.72
C ASP A 6 4.36 16.70 34.15
N GLU A 7 3.58 16.01 34.99
CA GLU A 7 2.37 15.32 34.56
C GLU A 7 1.22 16.28 34.22
N ILE A 8 1.09 17.41 34.92
CA ILE A 8 0.07 18.44 34.60
C ILE A 8 0.18 18.87 33.13
N ASN A 9 1.40 19.06 32.63
CA ASN A 9 1.65 19.48 31.24
C ASN A 9 1.28 18.44 30.19
N LYS A 10 1.09 17.17 30.58
CA LYS A 10 0.72 16.08 29.67
C LYS A 10 -0.79 15.88 29.56
N VAL A 11 -1.57 16.50 30.43
CA VAL A 11 -3.03 16.38 30.46
C VAL A 11 -3.63 17.14 29.27
N LYS A 12 -4.46 16.44 28.49
CA LYS A 12 -5.05 17.00 27.27
C LYS A 12 -6.33 17.79 27.49
N ASN A 13 -7.09 17.48 28.53
CA ASN A 13 -8.36 18.15 28.79
C ASN A 13 -8.11 19.53 29.43
N PRO A 14 -8.35 20.65 28.71
CA PRO A 14 -8.04 21.98 29.22
C PRO A 14 -8.95 22.40 30.38
N ARG A 15 -10.13 21.78 30.54
CA ARG A 15 -11.11 22.15 31.56
C ARG A 15 -10.68 21.74 32.97
N ILE A 16 -9.87 20.69 33.07
CA ILE A 16 -9.38 20.20 34.37
C ILE A 16 -8.04 20.80 34.77
N VAL A 17 -7.29 21.41 33.85
CA VAL A 17 -5.98 22.02 34.15
C VAL A 17 -6.05 23.01 35.32
N PRO A 18 -7.04 23.94 35.39
CA PRO A 18 -7.17 24.82 36.56
C PRO A 18 -7.41 24.08 37.88
N LEU A 19 -8.14 22.96 37.85
CA LEU A 19 -8.38 22.13 39.04
C LEU A 19 -7.11 21.38 39.45
N LEU A 20 -6.33 20.87 38.49
CA LEU A 20 -5.06 20.20 38.75
C LEU A 20 -4.02 21.16 39.32
N GLU A 21 -4.06 22.42 38.91
CA GLU A 21 -3.26 23.50 39.49
C GLU A 21 -3.63 23.80 40.96
N GLU A 22 -4.92 23.77 41.29
CA GLU A 22 -5.40 23.85 42.67
C GLU A 22 -4.98 22.63 43.50
N VAL A 23 -5.03 21.41 42.92
CA VAL A 23 -4.52 20.18 43.55
C VAL A 23 -3.03 20.32 43.85
N ARG A 24 -2.24 20.82 42.89
CA ARG A 24 -0.81 21.08 43.06
C ARG A 24 -0.54 22.03 44.21
N SER A 25 -1.19 23.19 44.22
CA SER A 25 -1.04 24.17 45.28
C SER A 25 -1.40 23.60 46.65
N SER A 26 -2.51 22.88 46.74
CA SER A 26 -2.98 22.26 47.98
C SER A 26 -2.03 21.18 48.49
N PHE A 27 -1.51 20.35 47.59
CA PHE A 27 -0.57 19.28 47.93
C PHE A 27 0.74 19.83 48.50
N TYR A 28 1.34 20.84 47.85
CA TYR A 28 2.61 21.42 48.31
C TYR A 28 2.48 22.23 49.61
N GLN A 29 1.29 22.77 49.90
CA GLN A 29 1.00 23.48 51.15
C GLN A 29 0.63 22.53 52.32
N GLY A 30 0.57 21.22 52.10
CA GLY A 30 0.17 20.25 53.12
C GLY A 30 -1.34 20.13 53.34
N ASN A 31 -2.15 20.73 52.46
CA ASN A 31 -3.61 20.69 52.52
C ASN A 31 -4.16 19.42 51.85
N TYR A 32 -3.76 18.24 52.34
CA TYR A 32 -4.00 16.95 51.68
C TYR A 32 -5.49 16.60 51.53
N ARG A 33 -6.33 16.95 52.52
CA ARG A 33 -7.78 16.73 52.45
C ARG A 33 -8.40 17.50 51.28
N SER A 34 -8.01 18.77 51.12
CA SER A 34 -8.45 19.63 50.02
C SER A 34 -7.92 19.13 48.67
N ALA A 35 -6.64 18.75 48.61
CA ALA A 35 -6.04 18.21 47.40
C ALA A 35 -6.78 16.97 46.88
N ILE A 36 -7.14 16.03 47.76
CA ILE A 36 -7.93 14.85 47.38
C ILE A 36 -9.34 15.23 46.90
N ALA A 37 -10.01 16.16 47.60
CA ALA A 37 -11.36 16.59 47.22
C ALA A 37 -11.39 17.20 45.82
N VAL A 38 -10.48 18.13 45.53
CA VAL A 38 -10.38 18.79 44.21
C VAL A 38 -9.92 17.80 43.13
N ASN A 39 -8.99 16.91 43.44
CA ASN A 39 -8.53 15.87 42.52
C ASN A 39 -9.69 14.96 42.07
N TYR A 40 -10.57 14.58 43.01
CA TYR A 40 -11.74 13.79 42.67
C TYR A 40 -12.74 14.56 41.78
N SER A 41 -12.95 15.86 42.04
CA SER A 41 -13.77 16.70 41.17
C SER A 41 -13.22 16.77 39.75
N ALA A 42 -11.90 16.91 39.60
CA ALA A 42 -11.23 16.85 38.30
C ALA A 42 -11.42 15.48 37.63
N LEU A 43 -11.27 14.39 38.37
CA LEU A 43 -11.45 13.01 37.88
C LEU A 43 -12.85 12.78 37.30
N VAL A 44 -13.88 13.16 38.04
CA VAL A 44 -15.27 12.99 37.59
C VAL A 44 -15.56 13.84 36.36
N LEU A 45 -15.10 15.10 36.33
CA LEU A 45 -15.28 15.97 35.17
C LEU A 45 -14.59 15.41 33.93
N ASP A 46 -13.34 14.95 34.05
CA ASP A 46 -12.60 14.38 32.94
C ASP A 46 -13.23 13.10 32.40
N LEU A 47 -13.77 12.26 33.29
CA LEU A 47 -14.49 11.05 32.91
C LEU A 47 -15.77 11.36 32.13
N ILE A 48 -16.52 12.39 32.55
CA ILE A 48 -17.70 12.88 31.84
C ILE A 48 -17.31 13.43 30.46
N ASP A 49 -16.28 14.28 30.39
CA ASP A 49 -15.80 14.84 29.13
C ASP A 49 -15.34 13.72 28.17
N LYS A 50 -14.66 12.69 28.68
CA LYS A 50 -14.27 11.52 27.89
C LYS A 50 -15.45 10.72 27.38
N LEU A 51 -16.46 10.46 28.21
CA LEU A 51 -17.71 9.84 27.75
C LEU A 51 -18.45 10.74 26.76
N SER A 52 -18.35 12.07 26.91
CA SER A 52 -18.96 13.02 25.98
C SER A 52 -18.23 13.04 24.64
N ASP A 53 -16.91 12.94 24.64
CA ASP A 53 -16.12 12.75 23.42
C ASP A 53 -16.52 11.44 22.74
N LEU A 54 -16.61 10.33 23.50
CA LEU A 54 -17.13 9.05 22.99
C LEU A 54 -18.53 9.19 22.38
N ALA A 55 -19.44 9.91 23.03
CA ALA A 55 -20.80 10.10 22.57
C ALA A 55 -20.92 11.02 21.34
N ASN A 56 -20.17 12.13 21.30
CA ASN A 56 -20.37 13.20 20.32
C ASN A 56 -19.39 13.12 19.14
N ILE A 57 -18.13 12.78 19.40
CA ILE A 57 -17.09 12.70 18.35
C ILE A 57 -17.11 11.32 17.71
N TYR A 58 -17.32 10.27 18.52
CA TYR A 58 -17.31 8.88 18.08
C TYR A 58 -18.71 8.26 17.98
N GLU A 59 -19.77 9.07 18.14
CA GLU A 59 -21.18 8.65 18.03
C GLU A 59 -21.60 7.44 18.89
N ASP A 60 -20.88 7.12 19.98
CA ASP A 60 -21.11 5.91 20.78
C ASP A 60 -22.43 5.94 21.55
N ASP A 61 -23.38 5.11 21.11
CA ASP A 61 -24.69 4.97 21.75
C ASP A 61 -24.62 4.48 23.20
N THR A 62 -23.58 3.73 23.57
CA THR A 62 -23.42 3.29 24.96
C THR A 62 -23.07 4.48 25.86
N SER A 63 -22.07 5.27 25.47
CA SER A 63 -21.70 6.50 26.19
C SER A 63 -22.83 7.51 26.21
N LYS A 64 -23.59 7.67 25.11
CA LYS A 64 -24.81 8.50 25.08
C LYS A 64 -25.82 8.05 26.15
N LYS A 65 -26.14 6.75 26.21
CA LYS A 65 -27.07 6.21 27.21
C LYS A 65 -26.58 6.42 28.63
N ILE A 66 -25.29 6.18 28.91
CA ILE A 66 -24.70 6.44 30.23
C ILE A 66 -24.87 7.91 30.61
N LEU A 67 -24.52 8.85 29.71
CA LEU A 67 -24.66 10.29 29.96
C LEU A 67 -26.12 10.71 30.19
N GLU A 68 -27.06 10.17 29.41
CA GLU A 68 -28.49 10.44 29.59
C GLU A 68 -29.03 9.90 30.92
N GLU A 69 -28.64 8.68 31.31
CA GLU A 69 -29.02 8.08 32.60
C GLU A 69 -28.46 8.87 33.77
N ILE A 70 -27.18 9.24 33.71
CA ILE A 70 -26.54 10.07 34.74
C ILE A 70 -27.18 11.45 34.81
N ALA A 71 -27.52 12.06 33.67
CA ALA A 71 -28.25 13.33 33.63
C ALA A 71 -29.66 13.22 34.24
N LYS A 72 -30.36 12.11 34.01
CA LYS A 72 -31.67 11.82 34.66
C LYS A 72 -31.52 11.66 36.17
N LEU A 73 -30.53 10.88 36.64
CA LEU A 73 -30.27 10.67 38.06
C LEU A 73 -29.96 11.98 38.79
N ARG A 74 -29.13 12.84 38.21
CA ARG A 74 -28.81 14.16 38.75
C ARG A 74 -30.03 15.09 38.80
N LYS A 75 -30.96 14.96 37.85
CA LYS A 75 -32.22 15.74 37.86
C LYS A 75 -33.21 15.23 38.89
N SER A 76 -33.31 13.91 39.08
CA SER A 76 -34.25 13.31 40.04
C SER A 76 -33.80 13.48 41.49
N ASP A 77 -32.49 13.49 41.75
CA ASP A 77 -31.93 13.63 43.09
C ASP A 77 -30.65 14.48 43.09
N PRO A 78 -30.77 15.83 43.06
CA PRO A 78 -29.64 16.75 42.85
C PRO A 78 -28.57 16.73 43.95
N ASN A 79 -28.93 16.34 45.17
CA ASN A 79 -28.06 16.40 46.34
C ASN A 79 -27.41 15.05 46.67
N SER A 80 -27.77 13.99 45.96
CA SER A 80 -27.26 12.66 46.24
C SER A 80 -25.93 12.41 45.54
N PRO A 81 -24.89 11.95 46.25
CA PRO A 81 -23.60 11.57 45.65
C PRO A 81 -23.68 10.23 44.90
N ARG A 82 -24.84 9.54 44.90
CA ARG A 82 -25.00 8.20 44.32
C ARG A 82 -24.69 8.17 42.82
N TRP A 83 -24.99 9.24 42.08
CA TRP A 83 -24.72 9.28 40.65
C TRP A 83 -23.21 9.17 40.32
N GLU A 84 -22.32 9.62 41.21
CA GLU A 84 -20.87 9.49 41.03
C GLU A 84 -20.45 8.01 41.05
N MET A 85 -21.05 7.21 41.93
CA MET A 85 -20.81 5.76 42.00
C MET A 85 -21.36 5.06 40.76
N GLU A 86 -22.58 5.40 40.37
CA GLU A 86 -23.23 4.84 39.19
C GLU A 86 -22.43 5.15 37.91
N LEU A 87 -21.82 6.35 37.81
CA LEU A 87 -20.95 6.73 36.70
C LEU A 87 -19.73 5.79 36.60
N LEU A 88 -19.02 5.58 37.72
CA LEU A 88 -17.85 4.70 37.74
C LEU A 88 -18.23 3.26 37.39
N GLU A 89 -19.30 2.74 37.99
CA GLU A 89 -19.78 1.38 37.78
C GLU A 89 -20.25 1.16 36.33
N LYS A 90 -21.03 2.07 35.76
CA LYS A 90 -21.47 1.96 34.36
C LYS A 90 -20.32 2.11 33.39
N THR A 91 -19.37 3.00 33.67
CA THR A 91 -18.18 3.16 32.82
C THR A 91 -17.35 1.88 32.81
N TYR A 92 -17.15 1.25 33.96
CA TYR A 92 -16.48 -0.05 34.06
C TYR A 92 -17.26 -1.18 33.36
N ASN A 93 -18.56 -1.31 33.63
CA ASN A 93 -19.37 -2.42 33.12
C ASN A 93 -19.71 -2.31 31.63
N SER A 94 -19.76 -1.09 31.10
CA SER A 94 -20.35 -0.81 29.77
C SER A 94 -19.33 -0.25 28.77
N THR A 95 -18.12 0.11 29.21
CA THR A 95 -17.06 0.65 28.34
C THR A 95 -15.74 -0.09 28.59
N GLU A 96 -14.78 0.04 27.66
CA GLU A 96 -13.41 -0.47 27.84
C GLU A 96 -12.45 0.61 28.40
N LEU A 97 -12.98 1.70 28.97
CA LEU A 97 -12.17 2.79 29.51
C LEU A 97 -11.47 2.43 30.83
N ILE A 98 -12.06 1.54 31.62
CA ILE A 98 -11.62 1.19 32.97
C ILE A 98 -11.58 -0.34 33.06
N ASP A 99 -10.43 -0.91 33.45
CA ASP A 99 -10.30 -2.34 33.73
C ASP A 99 -10.66 -2.70 35.18
N SER A 100 -10.63 -3.99 35.52
CA SER A 100 -11.03 -4.47 36.85
C SER A 100 -10.13 -3.98 37.99
N TYR A 101 -8.83 -3.83 37.75
CA TYR A 101 -7.88 -3.33 38.75
C TYR A 101 -8.02 -1.82 38.91
N GLU A 102 -8.13 -1.10 37.80
CA GLU A 102 -8.38 0.34 37.75
C GLU A 102 -9.71 0.69 38.44
N TYR A 103 -10.75 -0.14 38.29
CA TYR A 103 -12.03 0.08 38.96
C TYR A 103 -11.93 -0.01 40.48
N GLU A 104 -11.18 -0.98 41.01
CA GLU A 104 -10.93 -1.07 42.45
C GLU A 104 -10.11 0.13 42.96
N ASP A 105 -9.13 0.59 42.19
CA ASP A 105 -8.39 1.81 42.52
C ASP A 105 -9.26 3.07 42.49
N LEU A 106 -10.23 3.16 41.56
CA LEU A 106 -11.20 4.25 41.53
C LEU A 106 -12.16 4.23 42.73
N LYS A 107 -12.55 3.05 43.21
CA LYS A 107 -13.29 2.92 44.48
C LYS A 107 -12.46 3.42 45.64
N TYR A 108 -11.18 3.02 45.71
CA TYR A 108 -10.26 3.50 46.73
C TYR A 108 -10.12 5.03 46.71
N ILE A 109 -9.93 5.64 45.53
CA ILE A 109 -9.85 7.10 45.39
C ILE A 109 -11.13 7.77 45.91
N LYS A 110 -12.30 7.23 45.56
CA LYS A 110 -13.59 7.74 46.04
C LYS A 110 -13.72 7.64 47.57
N ASP A 111 -13.28 6.53 48.16
CA ASP A 111 -13.29 6.36 49.61
C ASP A 111 -12.38 7.38 50.31
N GLN A 112 -11.19 7.64 49.76
CA GLN A 112 -10.32 8.71 50.28
C GLN A 112 -10.96 10.09 50.17
N ARG A 113 -11.68 10.38 49.08
CA ARG A 113 -12.47 11.62 48.96
C ARG A 113 -13.59 11.68 50.00
N ASN A 114 -14.25 10.57 50.29
CA ASN A 114 -15.27 10.52 51.34
C ASN A 114 -14.67 10.81 52.72
N TYR A 115 -13.50 10.23 53.03
CA TYR A 115 -12.78 10.51 54.29
C TYR A 115 -12.26 11.95 54.38
N SER A 116 -11.93 12.57 53.25
CA SER A 116 -11.46 13.97 53.21
C SER A 116 -12.61 14.97 53.38
N ALA A 117 -13.78 14.68 52.84
CA ALA A 117 -14.95 15.56 52.88
C ALA A 117 -15.82 15.39 54.14
N HIS A 118 -15.86 14.20 54.73
CA HIS A 118 -16.69 13.91 55.90
C HIS A 118 -15.86 13.70 57.17
N PRO A 119 -16.37 14.13 58.34
CA PRO A 119 -15.68 13.92 59.61
C PRO A 119 -15.82 12.46 60.05
N VAL A 120 -14.88 11.61 59.61
CA VAL A 120 -14.76 10.24 60.13
C VAL A 120 -13.90 10.29 61.38
N VAL A 121 -14.55 10.11 62.53
CA VAL A 121 -13.91 10.19 63.84
C VAL A 121 -13.78 8.81 64.48
N THR A 122 -12.65 8.58 65.11
CA THR A 122 -12.37 7.39 65.92
C THR A 122 -12.16 7.80 67.37
N TYR A 123 -12.79 7.08 68.30
CA TYR A 123 -12.61 7.30 69.74
C TYR A 123 -11.43 6.47 70.21
N ASN A 124 -10.36 7.12 70.68
CA ASN A 124 -9.14 6.44 71.10
C ASN A 124 -9.12 6.06 72.60
N GLY A 125 -10.20 6.32 73.33
CA GLY A 125 -10.30 6.11 74.77
C GLY A 125 -10.42 7.42 75.56
N ASP A 126 -9.82 8.51 75.06
CA ASP A 126 -9.77 9.81 75.74
C ASP A 126 -10.37 10.96 74.90
N THR A 127 -10.21 10.94 73.58
CA THR A 127 -10.70 11.98 72.67
C THR A 127 -11.21 11.43 71.34
N TRP A 128 -12.03 12.23 70.64
CA TRP A 128 -12.44 11.94 69.27
C TRP A 128 -11.39 12.49 68.31
N GLU A 129 -10.74 11.61 67.57
CA GLU A 129 -9.73 11.99 66.58
C GLU A 129 -10.31 11.87 65.17
N LEU A 130 -10.13 12.91 64.38
CA LEU A 130 -10.46 12.88 62.95
C LEU A 130 -9.43 12.02 62.23
N ARG A 131 -9.90 11.14 61.35
CA ARG A 131 -9.01 10.35 60.50
C ARG A 131 -8.08 11.28 59.70
N GLU A 132 -6.78 11.10 59.90
CA GLU A 132 -5.74 11.84 59.18
C GLU A 132 -5.59 11.32 57.74
N ILE A 133 -5.29 12.24 56.82
CA ILE A 133 -4.87 11.92 55.46
C ILE A 133 -3.41 12.29 55.34
N THR A 134 -2.55 11.28 55.19
CA THR A 134 -1.11 11.47 55.07
C THR A 134 -0.72 11.98 53.69
N LYS A 135 0.50 12.51 53.59
CA LYS A 135 1.10 12.94 52.32
C LYS A 135 1.15 11.80 51.30
N GLU A 136 1.53 10.61 51.74
CA GLU A 136 1.69 9.41 50.92
C GLU A 136 0.35 8.96 50.34
N THR A 137 -0.70 8.99 51.17
CA THR A 137 -2.07 8.69 50.75
C THR A 137 -2.52 9.66 49.67
N CYS A 138 -2.27 10.96 49.87
CA CYS A 138 -2.62 11.98 48.89
C CYS A 138 -1.83 11.81 47.59
N GLN A 139 -0.53 11.51 47.68
CA GLN A 139 0.32 11.28 46.51
C GLN A 139 -0.11 10.05 45.72
N ASP A 140 -0.48 8.95 46.38
CA ASP A 140 -0.98 7.74 45.70
C ASP A 140 -2.30 8.01 44.97
N VAL A 141 -3.25 8.69 45.63
CA VAL A 141 -4.53 9.09 45.01
C VAL A 141 -4.30 9.94 43.76
N ILE A 142 -3.44 10.95 43.84
CA ILE A 142 -3.11 11.81 42.71
C ILE A 142 -2.48 10.97 41.59
N ARG A 143 -1.44 10.18 41.88
CA ARG A 143 -0.76 9.34 40.90
C ARG A 143 -1.72 8.40 40.16
N LYS A 144 -2.55 7.66 40.90
CA LYS A 144 -3.55 6.75 40.32
C LYS A 144 -4.56 7.50 39.45
N SER A 145 -4.99 8.70 39.86
CA SER A 145 -5.93 9.52 39.08
C SER A 145 -5.35 9.93 37.72
N TYR A 146 -4.05 10.24 37.68
CA TYR A 146 -3.35 10.52 36.43
C TYR A 146 -3.23 9.29 35.53
N GLU A 147 -2.81 8.16 36.09
CA GLU A 147 -2.59 6.92 35.35
C GLU A 147 -3.90 6.35 34.77
N ILE A 148 -4.96 6.32 35.58
CA ILE A 148 -6.24 5.69 35.23
C ILE A 148 -7.09 6.60 34.35
N VAL A 149 -7.16 7.88 34.70
CA VAL A 149 -8.07 8.84 34.04
C VAL A 149 -7.25 9.86 33.27
N PHE A 150 -6.59 10.83 33.91
CA PHE A 150 -6.15 12.07 33.23
C PHE A 150 -5.25 11.88 32.00
N LEU A 151 -4.33 10.91 32.04
CA LEU A 151 -3.40 10.63 30.93
C LEU A 151 -3.97 9.62 29.92
N LYS A 152 -5.04 8.91 30.28
CA LYS A 152 -5.68 7.91 29.42
C LYS A 152 -6.57 8.60 28.38
N ASN A 153 -6.35 8.30 27.11
CA ASN A 153 -7.24 8.79 26.06
C ASN A 153 -8.55 7.98 26.07
N PRO A 154 -9.69 8.57 25.69
CA PRO A 154 -10.90 7.81 25.42
C PRO A 154 -10.65 6.91 24.20
N ILE A 155 -10.47 5.60 24.41
CA ILE A 155 -10.22 4.63 23.33
C ILE A 155 -11.29 3.55 23.42
N LEU A 156 -12.00 3.37 22.32
CA LEU A 156 -13.19 2.53 22.22
C LEU A 156 -12.77 1.21 21.52
N GLY A 157 -12.34 0.23 22.33
CA GLY A 157 -11.45 -0.85 21.87
C GLY A 157 -12.03 -1.96 20.97
N LYS A 158 -13.33 -1.98 20.66
CA LYS A 158 -13.92 -2.87 19.63
C LYS A 158 -14.88 -2.23 18.64
N LYS A 159 -15.70 -1.26 19.08
CA LYS A 159 -16.65 -0.57 18.20
C LYS A 159 -15.99 0.43 17.23
N VAL A 160 -14.83 1.02 17.59
CA VAL A 160 -14.09 1.98 16.72
C VAL A 160 -13.67 1.29 15.43
N THR A 161 -13.26 0.03 15.53
CA THR A 161 -12.83 -0.72 14.35
C THR A 161 -13.95 -0.83 13.33
N ASN A 162 -15.18 -1.09 13.77
CA ASN A 162 -16.34 -1.16 12.88
C ASN A 162 -16.71 0.23 12.33
N GLU A 163 -16.65 1.28 13.15
CA GLU A 163 -16.87 2.65 12.69
C GLU A 163 -15.84 3.09 11.65
N ILE A 164 -14.56 2.74 11.83
CA ILE A 164 -13.51 3.02 10.85
C ILE A 164 -13.75 2.25 9.56
N ILE A 165 -14.17 0.99 9.62
CA ILE A 165 -14.53 0.21 8.43
C ILE A 165 -15.72 0.84 7.71
N GLN A 166 -16.76 1.25 8.43
CA GLN A 166 -17.93 1.94 7.85
C GLN A 166 -17.54 3.31 7.28
N TYR A 167 -16.66 4.04 7.94
CA TYR A 167 -16.13 5.30 7.43
C TYR A 167 -15.28 5.09 6.16
N ALA A 168 -14.44 4.05 6.12
CA ALA A 168 -13.72 3.65 4.92
C ALA A 168 -14.68 3.29 3.78
N SER A 169 -15.79 2.58 4.06
CA SER A 169 -16.85 2.29 3.09
C SER A 169 -17.48 3.57 2.54
N ARG A 170 -17.82 4.53 3.42
CA ARG A 170 -18.36 5.85 3.02
C ARG A 170 -17.39 6.66 2.16
N ILE A 171 -16.10 6.70 2.49
CA ILE A 171 -15.12 7.41 1.66
C ILE A 171 -14.94 6.70 0.32
N HIS A 172 -14.89 5.36 0.34
CA HIS A 172 -14.70 4.57 -0.87
C HIS A 172 -15.82 4.83 -1.88
N SER A 173 -17.08 4.94 -1.44
CA SER A 173 -18.22 5.21 -2.32
C SER A 173 -18.16 6.60 -2.98
N MET A 174 -17.40 7.54 -2.41
CA MET A 174 -17.15 8.86 -3.00
C MET A 174 -16.11 8.84 -4.13
N SER A 175 -15.56 7.67 -4.49
CA SER A 175 -14.63 7.48 -5.62
C SER A 175 -13.38 8.37 -5.57
N VAL A 176 -12.86 8.60 -4.36
CA VAL A 176 -11.64 9.38 -4.13
C VAL A 176 -10.38 8.64 -4.56
N THR A 177 -9.30 9.38 -4.77
CA THR A 177 -7.96 8.82 -5.03
C THR A 177 -7.41 8.06 -3.81
N PRO A 178 -6.46 7.12 -3.99
CA PRO A 178 -5.81 6.43 -2.86
C PRO A 178 -5.18 7.38 -1.83
N GLU A 179 -4.60 8.49 -2.28
CA GLU A 179 -3.97 9.51 -1.44
C GLU A 179 -5.01 10.27 -0.61
N GLU A 180 -6.13 10.66 -1.23
CA GLU A 180 -7.26 11.30 -0.53
C GLU A 180 -7.90 10.34 0.48
N PHE A 181 -8.05 9.06 0.10
CA PHE A 181 -8.57 8.02 0.97
C PHE A 181 -7.71 7.86 2.24
N HIS A 182 -6.38 7.76 2.06
CA HIS A 182 -5.43 7.70 3.18
C HIS A 182 -5.48 8.97 4.05
N SER A 183 -5.46 10.15 3.43
CA SER A 183 -5.49 11.44 4.14
C SER A 183 -6.75 11.58 5.00
N ALA A 184 -7.92 11.21 4.46
CA ALA A 184 -9.18 11.24 5.19
C ALA A 184 -9.17 10.31 6.40
N LEU A 185 -8.75 9.05 6.24
CA LEU A 185 -8.61 8.10 7.35
C LEU A 185 -7.62 8.59 8.41
N LYS A 186 -6.49 9.13 7.97
CA LYS A 186 -5.41 9.60 8.84
C LYS A 186 -5.84 10.77 9.71
N ASN A 187 -6.53 11.75 9.12
CA ASN A 187 -6.97 12.96 9.83
C ASN A 187 -8.15 12.67 10.76
N SER A 188 -9.08 11.82 10.33
CA SER A 188 -10.27 11.49 11.13
C SER A 188 -9.94 10.57 12.31
N TYR A 189 -9.14 9.51 12.06
CA TYR A 189 -8.90 8.43 13.02
C TYR A 189 -7.43 8.13 13.30
N LEU A 190 -6.62 7.79 12.29
CA LEU A 190 -5.33 7.10 12.53
C LEU A 190 -4.33 7.92 13.38
N LYS A 191 -4.33 9.26 13.28
CA LYS A 191 -3.49 10.13 14.12
C LYS A 191 -3.84 10.09 15.61
N LYS A 192 -5.08 9.74 15.94
CA LYS A 192 -5.61 9.73 17.31
C LYS A 192 -5.52 8.34 17.96
N LEU A 193 -5.35 7.29 17.16
CA LEU A 193 -5.27 5.91 17.64
C LEU A 193 -3.93 5.62 18.31
N SER A 194 -3.97 4.91 19.45
CA SER A 194 -2.78 4.30 20.05
C SER A 194 -2.22 3.20 19.13
N GLU A 195 -0.95 2.85 19.30
CA GLU A 195 -0.36 1.72 18.57
C GLU A 195 -1.14 0.42 18.77
N LYS A 196 -1.67 0.19 19.98
CA LYS A 196 -2.49 -0.99 20.26
C LYS A 196 -3.81 -1.00 19.49
N ALA A 197 -4.46 0.16 19.39
CA ALA A 197 -5.68 0.30 18.60
C ALA A 197 -5.39 0.13 17.10
N LYS A 198 -4.27 0.66 16.61
CA LYS A 198 -3.79 0.45 15.23
C LYS A 198 -3.52 -1.02 14.93
N GLU A 199 -2.88 -1.73 15.86
CA GLU A 199 -2.65 -3.18 15.75
C GLU A 199 -3.98 -3.94 15.64
N ASN A 200 -4.94 -3.66 16.52
CA ASN A 200 -6.24 -4.31 16.51
C ASN A 200 -7.04 -4.01 15.23
N LEU A 201 -7.00 -2.76 14.76
CA LEU A 201 -7.62 -2.35 13.50
C LEU A 201 -7.04 -3.12 12.32
N CYS A 202 -5.71 -3.22 12.23
CA CYS A 202 -5.02 -3.95 11.17
C CYS A 202 -5.40 -5.45 11.17
N LYS A 203 -5.38 -6.10 12.35
CA LYS A 203 -5.77 -7.51 12.48
C LYS A 203 -7.22 -7.74 12.10
N THR A 204 -8.10 -6.82 12.49
CA THR A 204 -9.53 -6.93 12.18
C THR A 204 -9.78 -6.71 10.69
N ALA A 205 -9.15 -5.71 10.05
CA ALA A 205 -9.24 -5.51 8.61
C ALA A 205 -8.74 -6.74 7.85
N PHE A 206 -7.59 -7.31 8.24
CA PHE A 206 -7.07 -8.55 7.65
C PHE A 206 -8.07 -9.72 7.81
N LYS A 207 -8.62 -9.92 9.00
CA LYS A 207 -9.65 -10.94 9.24
C LYS A 207 -10.90 -10.71 8.39
N PHE A 208 -11.35 -9.47 8.30
CA PHE A 208 -12.55 -9.09 7.56
C PHE A 208 -12.41 -9.40 6.08
N VAL A 209 -11.28 -9.03 5.47
CA VAL A 209 -11.01 -9.26 4.05
C VAL A 209 -10.80 -10.75 3.76
N PHE A 210 -9.96 -11.44 4.53
CA PHE A 210 -9.42 -12.74 4.12
C PHE A 210 -9.99 -13.95 4.86
N LYS A 211 -10.53 -13.78 6.08
CA LYS A 211 -10.96 -14.89 6.95
C LYS A 211 -12.49 -15.01 7.07
N LEU A 212 -13.24 -13.91 6.98
CA LEU A 212 -14.70 -13.98 7.08
C LEU A 212 -15.30 -14.67 5.83
N PRO A 213 -16.28 -15.58 6.02
CA PRO A 213 -16.96 -16.26 4.92
C PRO A 213 -17.80 -15.28 4.10
N TYR A 214 -18.20 -15.71 2.91
CA TYR A 214 -19.20 -15.02 2.11
C TYR A 214 -20.62 -15.32 2.60
N GLY A 215 -21.60 -14.55 2.12
CA GLY A 215 -23.01 -14.69 2.45
C GLY A 215 -23.47 -13.80 3.59
N ASN A 216 -22.62 -12.85 4.02
CA ASN A 216 -23.03 -11.76 4.90
C ASN A 216 -23.00 -10.47 4.08
N GLU A 217 -24.19 -9.93 3.79
CA GLU A 217 -24.36 -8.77 2.90
C GLU A 217 -23.52 -7.55 3.34
N GLU A 218 -23.42 -7.27 4.64
CA GLU A 218 -22.62 -6.15 5.14
C GLU A 218 -21.12 -6.40 4.93
N VAL A 219 -20.66 -7.61 5.25
CA VAL A 219 -19.24 -7.99 5.09
C VAL A 219 -18.85 -7.96 3.63
N ASP A 220 -19.68 -8.54 2.75
CA ASP A 220 -19.39 -8.66 1.34
C ASP A 220 -19.43 -7.30 0.63
N ARG A 221 -20.37 -6.42 1.01
CA ARG A 221 -20.41 -5.02 0.55
C ARG A 221 -19.14 -4.26 0.94
N ASP A 222 -18.72 -4.36 2.20
CA ASP A 222 -17.65 -3.51 2.73
C ASP A 222 -16.24 -4.10 2.52
N ARG A 223 -16.11 -5.33 1.99
CA ARG A 223 -14.83 -6.05 1.81
C ARG A 223 -13.81 -5.26 0.99
N VAL A 224 -14.24 -4.68 -0.14
CA VAL A 224 -13.36 -3.88 -1.01
C VAL A 224 -12.82 -2.65 -0.27
N SER A 225 -13.69 -1.93 0.42
CA SER A 225 -13.29 -0.74 1.20
C SER A 225 -12.36 -1.11 2.36
N THR A 226 -12.57 -2.27 2.97
CA THR A 226 -11.73 -2.78 4.05
C THR A 226 -10.36 -3.24 3.54
N PHE A 227 -10.30 -3.78 2.32
CA PHE A 227 -9.03 -4.07 1.66
C PHE A 227 -8.24 -2.78 1.39
N LYS A 228 -8.89 -1.73 0.87
CA LYS A 228 -8.26 -0.40 0.71
C LYS A 228 -7.81 0.21 2.03
N LEU A 229 -8.59 0.02 3.11
CA LEU A 229 -8.20 0.41 4.46
C LEU A 229 -6.90 -0.30 4.86
N LEU A 230 -6.77 -1.60 4.59
CA LEU A 230 -5.55 -2.34 4.89
C LEU A 230 -4.34 -1.77 4.16
N ASP A 231 -4.47 -1.50 2.86
CA ASP A 231 -3.40 -0.87 2.07
C ASP A 231 -3.03 0.52 2.61
N ALA A 232 -4.03 1.33 2.97
CA ALA A 232 -3.83 2.65 3.55
C ALA A 232 -3.10 2.60 4.91
N LEU A 233 -3.38 1.58 5.74
CA LEU A 233 -2.66 1.38 6.99
C LEU A 233 -1.17 1.10 6.70
N ILE A 234 -0.88 0.16 5.80
CA ILE A 234 0.50 -0.19 5.44
C ILE A 234 1.23 1.02 4.84
N PHE A 235 0.55 1.83 4.04
CA PHE A 235 1.10 3.08 3.53
C PHE A 235 1.42 4.09 4.66
N ASP A 236 0.60 4.18 5.72
CA ASP A 236 0.86 5.09 6.85
C ASP A 236 2.13 4.75 7.64
N ASN A 237 2.38 3.46 7.89
CA ASN A 237 3.57 2.99 8.58
C ASN A 237 3.92 1.55 8.18
N LYS A 238 4.64 1.42 7.07
CA LYS A 238 4.95 0.14 6.43
C LYS A 238 5.58 -0.87 7.39
N GLU A 239 6.67 -0.50 8.06
CA GLU A 239 7.40 -1.42 8.95
C GLU A 239 6.54 -1.92 10.12
N PHE A 240 5.77 -1.02 10.75
CA PHE A 240 4.90 -1.36 11.86
C PHE A 240 3.82 -2.38 11.47
N TYR A 241 3.10 -2.12 10.38
CA TYR A 241 1.99 -2.98 9.97
C TYR A 241 2.46 -4.30 9.34
N LEU A 242 3.54 -4.31 8.56
CA LEU A 242 4.10 -5.55 8.01
C LEU A 242 4.54 -6.52 9.12
N LYS A 243 5.11 -6.01 10.22
CA LYS A 243 5.46 -6.83 11.39
C LYS A 243 4.24 -7.51 12.02
N ILE A 244 3.10 -6.83 12.06
CA ILE A 244 1.84 -7.39 12.57
C ILE A 244 1.31 -8.43 11.58
N LEU A 245 1.29 -8.10 10.30
CA LEU A 245 0.74 -8.94 9.24
C LEU A 245 1.49 -10.24 9.05
N LYS A 246 2.82 -10.26 9.16
CA LYS A 246 3.61 -11.51 9.15
C LYS A 246 3.11 -12.53 10.18
N LYS A 247 2.70 -12.09 11.37
CA LYS A 247 2.13 -12.96 12.42
C LYS A 247 0.70 -13.42 12.10
N GLU A 248 -0.08 -12.59 11.41
CA GLU A 248 -1.44 -12.96 11.00
C GLU A 248 -1.42 -13.95 9.83
N ILE A 249 -0.47 -13.78 8.90
CA ILE A 249 -0.23 -14.64 7.74
C ILE A 249 0.24 -16.02 8.19
N SER A 250 1.14 -16.12 9.17
CA SER A 250 1.60 -17.42 9.67
C SER A 250 0.48 -18.30 10.24
N ASN A 251 -0.61 -17.68 10.72
CA ASN A 251 -1.80 -18.35 11.25
C ASN A 251 -2.97 -18.37 10.26
N TYR A 252 -2.76 -17.88 9.04
CA TYR A 252 -3.79 -17.80 8.03
C TYR A 252 -3.93 -19.14 7.30
N ARG A 253 -5.16 -19.45 6.89
CA ARG A 253 -5.48 -20.57 6.02
C ARG A 253 -6.39 -20.04 4.94
N PHE A 254 -6.10 -20.42 3.70
CA PHE A 254 -6.90 -20.09 2.54
C PHE A 254 -7.43 -21.38 1.94
N THR A 255 -8.74 -21.52 1.85
CA THR A 255 -9.39 -22.61 1.12
C THR A 255 -9.58 -22.16 -0.31
N ALA A 256 -9.29 -23.04 -1.27
CA ALA A 256 -9.50 -22.74 -2.68
C ALA A 256 -10.96 -22.36 -2.93
N GLU A 257 -11.17 -21.35 -3.76
CA GLU A 257 -12.48 -20.81 -4.09
C GLU A 257 -12.89 -21.28 -5.48
N SER A 258 -14.11 -21.79 -5.61
CA SER A 258 -14.70 -22.11 -6.91
C SER A 258 -15.73 -21.06 -7.35
N ARG A 259 -15.90 -20.93 -8.66
CA ARG A 259 -16.89 -20.05 -9.29
C ARG A 259 -18.31 -20.41 -8.86
N GLU A 260 -18.60 -21.69 -8.68
CA GLU A 260 -19.91 -22.17 -8.22
C GLU A 260 -20.21 -21.71 -6.80
N GLU A 261 -19.27 -21.89 -5.86
CA GLU A 261 -19.43 -21.47 -4.46
C GLU A 261 -19.59 -19.95 -4.36
N ILE A 262 -18.78 -19.20 -5.09
CA ILE A 262 -18.82 -17.74 -5.09
C ILE A 262 -20.15 -17.24 -5.66
N ASN A 263 -20.59 -17.80 -6.79
CA ASN A 263 -21.89 -17.41 -7.38
C ASN A 263 -23.05 -17.72 -6.43
N LYS A 264 -22.98 -18.83 -5.69
CA LYS A 264 -23.99 -19.18 -4.69
C LYS A 264 -24.02 -18.19 -3.52
N SER A 265 -22.87 -17.67 -3.09
CA SER A 265 -22.79 -16.77 -1.94
C SER A 265 -22.99 -15.28 -2.29
N LEU A 266 -22.50 -14.84 -3.45
CA LEU A 266 -22.47 -13.43 -3.85
C LEU A 266 -23.47 -13.11 -5.00
N GLY A 267 -24.08 -14.12 -5.62
CA GLY A 267 -24.97 -13.97 -6.78
C GLY A 267 -24.30 -14.36 -8.10
N GLU A 268 -25.10 -14.60 -9.14
CA GLU A 268 -24.59 -15.00 -10.46
C GLU A 268 -23.80 -13.88 -11.15
N ASN A 269 -22.78 -14.25 -11.92
CA ASN A 269 -21.91 -13.36 -12.71
C ASN A 269 -21.04 -12.40 -11.88
N GLN A 270 -20.71 -12.76 -10.64
CA GLN A 270 -19.79 -11.96 -9.82
C GLN A 270 -18.40 -11.91 -10.43
N GLN A 271 -17.83 -10.70 -10.48
CA GLN A 271 -16.52 -10.52 -11.10
C GLN A 271 -15.44 -11.15 -10.20
N ILE A 272 -14.47 -11.81 -10.83
CA ILE A 272 -13.29 -12.40 -10.18
C ILE A 272 -12.56 -11.42 -9.25
N THR A 273 -12.70 -10.11 -9.51
CA THR A 273 -12.15 -9.00 -8.76
C THR A 273 -12.69 -8.83 -7.33
N TYR A 274 -13.77 -9.54 -6.97
CA TYR A 274 -14.38 -9.49 -5.63
C TYR A 274 -14.01 -10.71 -4.75
N THR A 275 -13.20 -11.62 -5.27
CA THR A 275 -12.82 -12.85 -4.55
C THR A 275 -11.70 -12.59 -3.55
N LYS A 276 -11.67 -13.37 -2.46
CA LYS A 276 -10.58 -13.35 -1.48
C LYS A 276 -9.26 -13.73 -2.14
N GLY A 277 -9.28 -14.67 -3.08
CA GLY A 277 -8.12 -15.01 -3.90
C GLY A 277 -7.59 -13.81 -4.67
N PHE A 278 -8.46 -13.03 -5.31
CA PHE A 278 -8.06 -11.80 -6.00
C PHE A 278 -7.48 -10.74 -5.06
N PHE A 279 -8.11 -10.52 -3.90
CA PHE A 279 -7.57 -9.60 -2.89
C PHE A 279 -6.22 -10.08 -2.38
N LEU A 280 -6.05 -11.39 -2.18
CA LEU A 280 -4.81 -11.96 -1.67
C LEU A 280 -3.67 -11.83 -2.68
N LEU A 281 -3.96 -12.05 -3.96
CA LEU A 281 -2.99 -11.82 -5.04
C LEU A 281 -2.65 -10.34 -5.20
N THR A 282 -3.64 -9.46 -5.09
CA THR A 282 -3.40 -8.01 -5.14
C THR A 282 -2.57 -7.55 -3.94
N PHE A 283 -2.80 -8.14 -2.77
CA PHE A 283 -2.03 -7.91 -1.56
C PHE A 283 -0.57 -8.36 -1.70
N ILE A 284 -0.33 -9.59 -2.20
CA ILE A 284 1.01 -10.09 -2.49
C ILE A 284 1.70 -9.21 -3.53
N ALA A 285 0.99 -8.83 -4.59
CA ALA A 285 1.56 -7.98 -5.63
C ALA A 285 2.03 -6.62 -5.11
N SER A 286 1.28 -6.04 -4.16
CA SER A 286 1.60 -4.73 -3.56
C SER A 286 2.67 -4.82 -2.47
N HIS A 287 2.83 -6.01 -1.88
CA HIS A 287 3.79 -6.31 -0.80
C HIS A 287 4.54 -7.62 -1.06
N PRO A 288 5.36 -7.70 -2.14
CA PRO A 288 6.03 -8.94 -2.55
C PRO A 288 7.00 -9.47 -1.48
N GLU A 289 7.45 -8.64 -0.55
CA GLU A 289 8.21 -9.04 0.64
C GLU A 289 7.47 -10.00 1.58
N LEU A 290 6.14 -10.06 1.48
CA LEU A 290 5.31 -10.97 2.26
C LEU A 290 5.07 -12.30 1.57
N GLN A 291 5.40 -12.45 0.28
CA GLN A 291 5.06 -13.65 -0.48
C GLN A 291 5.64 -14.92 0.16
N ARG A 292 6.89 -14.84 0.65
CA ARG A 292 7.57 -15.97 1.32
C ARG A 292 7.02 -16.29 2.70
N ASP A 293 6.21 -15.41 3.29
CA ASP A 293 5.55 -15.67 4.57
C ASP A 293 4.28 -16.54 4.40
N PHE A 294 3.73 -16.66 3.18
CA PHE A 294 2.61 -17.55 2.89
C PHE A 294 3.06 -19.01 2.76
N SER A 295 2.26 -19.93 3.30
CA SER A 295 2.55 -21.36 3.20
C SER A 295 2.36 -21.89 1.78
N GLU A 296 3.09 -22.95 1.42
CA GLU A 296 2.94 -23.65 0.14
C GLU A 296 1.48 -24.09 -0.11
N GLU A 297 0.77 -24.49 0.94
CA GLU A 297 -0.65 -24.84 0.90
C GLU A 297 -1.52 -23.67 0.41
N ILE A 298 -1.29 -22.44 0.92
CA ILE A 298 -2.03 -21.25 0.50
C ILE A 298 -1.75 -20.95 -0.97
N ILE A 299 -0.49 -21.02 -1.38
CA ILE A 299 -0.08 -20.80 -2.77
C ILE A 299 -0.73 -21.83 -3.69
N GLN A 300 -0.77 -23.10 -3.28
CA GLN A 300 -1.42 -24.16 -4.04
C GLN A 300 -2.93 -23.95 -4.16
N ASN A 301 -3.60 -23.55 -3.09
CA ASN A 301 -5.04 -23.25 -3.10
C ASN A 301 -5.37 -22.01 -3.94
N LEU A 302 -4.49 -21.00 -3.96
CA LEU A 302 -4.59 -19.88 -4.89
C LEU A 302 -4.48 -20.35 -6.35
N LYS A 303 -3.50 -21.20 -6.67
CA LYS A 303 -3.34 -21.80 -8.02
C LYS A 303 -4.59 -22.59 -8.44
N ILE A 304 -5.19 -23.36 -7.53
CA ILE A 304 -6.45 -24.09 -7.77
C ILE A 304 -7.58 -23.10 -8.07
N SER A 305 -7.71 -22.04 -7.27
CA SER A 305 -8.75 -21.01 -7.47
C SER A 305 -8.58 -20.34 -8.84
N ILE A 306 -7.37 -19.87 -9.18
CA ILE A 306 -7.08 -19.25 -10.48
C ILE A 306 -7.48 -20.19 -11.63
N LYS A 307 -7.18 -21.48 -11.50
CA LYS A 307 -7.52 -22.49 -12.51
C LYS A 307 -9.03 -22.69 -12.67
N ASP A 308 -9.80 -22.72 -11.57
CA ASP A 308 -11.26 -22.85 -11.66
C ASP A 308 -11.90 -21.63 -12.35
N PHE A 309 -11.27 -20.47 -12.19
CA PHE A 309 -11.65 -19.25 -12.89
C PHE A 309 -11.14 -19.17 -14.34
N GLU A 310 -10.54 -20.22 -14.90
CA GLU A 310 -10.20 -20.25 -16.33
C GLU A 310 -11.46 -20.27 -17.22
N PRO A 311 -11.44 -19.54 -18.36
CA PRO A 311 -12.53 -19.58 -19.30
C PRO A 311 -12.74 -21.00 -19.83
N LYS A 312 -13.93 -21.58 -19.59
CA LYS A 312 -14.28 -22.94 -20.08
C LYS A 312 -14.57 -22.98 -21.59
N GLN A 313 -14.74 -21.82 -22.24
CA GLN A 313 -14.93 -21.70 -23.69
C GLN A 313 -14.15 -20.50 -24.25
N PRO A 314 -13.84 -20.49 -25.57
CA PRO A 314 -13.19 -19.35 -26.20
C PRO A 314 -14.15 -18.14 -26.19
N ILE A 315 -13.79 -17.17 -25.34
CA ILE A 315 -14.24 -15.77 -25.27
C ILE A 315 -15.48 -15.49 -24.40
N THR A 316 -15.32 -14.53 -23.48
CA THR A 316 -16.28 -13.42 -23.24
C THR A 316 -15.69 -12.23 -22.46
N THR A 317 -14.65 -12.37 -21.63
CA THR A 317 -13.99 -11.20 -20.98
C THR A 317 -12.47 -11.28 -20.95
N HIS A 318 -11.78 -10.26 -21.47
CA HIS A 318 -10.31 -10.13 -21.40
C HIS A 318 -9.77 -10.08 -19.95
N ILE A 319 -10.65 -9.82 -18.98
CA ILE A 319 -10.32 -9.61 -17.56
C ILE A 319 -9.79 -10.89 -16.90
N GLU A 320 -10.36 -12.06 -17.22
CA GLU A 320 -9.95 -13.33 -16.60
C GLU A 320 -8.54 -13.76 -17.05
N ASP A 321 -8.22 -13.58 -18.33
CA ASP A 321 -6.87 -13.83 -18.84
C ASP A 321 -5.85 -12.86 -18.26
N TYR A 322 -6.18 -11.56 -18.19
CA TYR A 322 -5.31 -10.57 -17.54
C TYR A 322 -5.06 -10.90 -16.08
N TYR A 323 -6.11 -11.32 -15.37
CA TYR A 323 -6.00 -11.76 -13.99
C TYR A 323 -5.09 -12.98 -13.87
N ARG A 324 -5.28 -14.01 -14.70
CA ARG A 324 -4.45 -15.21 -14.66
C ARG A 324 -2.98 -14.91 -14.92
N LEU A 325 -2.68 -14.15 -15.97
CA LEU A 325 -1.31 -13.78 -16.33
C LEU A 325 -0.65 -12.97 -15.21
N ARG A 326 -1.34 -11.94 -14.70
CA ARG A 326 -0.90 -11.19 -13.52
C ARG A 326 -0.63 -12.10 -12.33
N SER A 327 -1.53 -13.06 -12.07
CA SER A 327 -1.44 -13.95 -10.92
C SER A 327 -0.24 -14.89 -11.01
N LEU A 328 0.06 -15.43 -12.19
CA LEU A 328 1.24 -16.27 -12.41
C LEU A 328 2.54 -15.51 -12.11
N ALA A 329 2.64 -14.25 -12.56
CA ALA A 329 3.78 -13.39 -12.23
C ALA A 329 3.92 -13.13 -10.73
N VAL A 330 2.79 -12.82 -10.06
CA VAL A 330 2.74 -12.52 -8.62
C VAL A 330 3.09 -13.75 -7.78
N LEU A 331 2.74 -14.95 -8.24
CA LEU A 331 3.03 -16.19 -7.53
C LEU A 331 4.43 -16.73 -7.80
N GLY A 332 5.11 -16.29 -8.87
CA GLY A 332 6.47 -16.69 -9.18
C GLY A 332 7.49 -15.90 -8.34
N ASN A 333 8.31 -16.60 -7.56
CA ASN A 333 9.37 -15.97 -6.76
C ASN A 333 10.76 -16.57 -6.97
N THR A 334 10.86 -17.53 -7.90
CA THR A 334 12.12 -18.02 -8.46
C THR A 334 12.26 -17.62 -9.91
N LYS A 335 13.50 -17.64 -10.42
CA LYS A 335 13.78 -17.36 -11.83
C LYS A 335 13.05 -18.34 -12.76
N GLU A 336 12.99 -19.62 -12.38
CA GLU A 336 12.33 -20.67 -13.16
C GLU A 336 10.81 -20.46 -13.24
N GLU A 337 10.17 -20.08 -12.14
CA GLU A 337 8.73 -19.78 -12.12
C GLU A 337 8.39 -18.52 -12.93
N LEU A 338 9.23 -17.49 -12.84
CA LEU A 338 9.09 -16.28 -13.65
C LEU A 338 9.35 -16.55 -15.13
N GLN A 339 10.26 -17.45 -15.48
CA GLN A 339 10.45 -17.89 -16.86
C GLN A 339 9.24 -18.67 -17.38
N GLU A 340 8.68 -19.58 -16.57
CA GLU A 340 7.45 -20.30 -16.92
C GLU A 340 6.28 -19.33 -17.13
N HIS A 341 6.16 -18.28 -16.32
CA HIS A 341 5.18 -17.22 -16.56
C HIS A 341 5.34 -16.56 -17.94
N LEU A 342 6.58 -16.22 -18.36
CA LEU A 342 6.82 -15.69 -19.70
C LEU A 342 6.43 -16.69 -20.81
N ASN A 343 6.76 -17.97 -20.63
CA ASN A 343 6.37 -19.02 -21.58
C ASN A 343 4.85 -19.11 -21.72
N ARG A 344 4.11 -18.92 -20.62
CA ARG A 344 2.64 -18.90 -20.64
C ARG A 344 2.06 -17.72 -21.39
N LEU A 345 2.72 -16.55 -21.36
CA LEU A 345 2.31 -15.42 -22.21
C LEU A 345 2.40 -15.78 -23.71
N LEU A 346 3.24 -16.75 -24.09
CA LEU A 346 3.43 -17.19 -25.48
C LEU A 346 2.59 -18.41 -25.86
N ASP A 347 1.71 -18.88 -24.98
CA ASP A 347 0.84 -20.02 -25.29
C ASP A 347 0.09 -19.77 -26.62
N PRO A 348 0.23 -20.63 -27.63
CA PRO A 348 -0.36 -20.42 -28.94
C PRO A 348 -1.88 -20.21 -28.91
N ILE A 349 -2.57 -20.79 -27.94
CA ILE A 349 -4.02 -20.62 -27.75
C ILE A 349 -4.34 -19.22 -27.23
N LEU A 350 -3.49 -18.67 -26.34
CA LEU A 350 -3.61 -17.29 -25.88
C LEU A 350 -3.24 -16.30 -26.99
N GLN A 351 -2.15 -16.55 -27.71
CA GLN A 351 -1.66 -15.68 -28.79
C GLN A 351 -2.60 -15.62 -30.01
N GLN A 352 -3.44 -16.63 -30.23
CA GLN A 352 -4.54 -16.55 -31.21
C GLN A 352 -5.54 -15.43 -30.88
N ASN A 353 -5.67 -15.06 -29.61
CA ASN A 353 -6.72 -14.16 -29.11
C ASN A 353 -6.17 -12.87 -28.48
N MET A 354 -4.88 -12.81 -28.10
CA MET A 354 -4.30 -11.71 -27.33
C MET A 354 -2.77 -11.60 -27.55
N ARG A 355 -2.29 -10.43 -28.00
CA ARG A 355 -0.85 -10.07 -27.94
C ARG A 355 -0.51 -9.46 -26.59
N VAL A 356 0.78 -9.37 -26.27
CA VAL A 356 1.27 -8.65 -25.08
C VAL A 356 0.79 -7.20 -25.06
N SER A 357 0.74 -6.53 -26.22
CA SER A 357 0.22 -5.17 -26.36
C SER A 357 -1.27 -5.03 -26.11
N SER A 358 -2.02 -6.13 -25.97
CA SER A 358 -3.41 -6.10 -25.55
C SER A 358 -3.55 -5.92 -24.02
N LEU A 359 -2.49 -6.06 -23.23
CA LEU A 359 -2.55 -5.90 -21.77
C LEU A 359 -2.67 -4.43 -21.37
N ALA A 360 -3.54 -4.13 -20.42
CA ALA A 360 -3.60 -2.79 -19.82
C ALA A 360 -2.25 -2.43 -19.18
N THR A 361 -1.82 -1.18 -19.32
CA THR A 361 -0.54 -0.70 -18.78
C THR A 361 -0.43 -0.90 -17.27
N SER A 362 -1.52 -0.80 -16.52
CA SER A 362 -1.55 -1.08 -15.07
C SER A 362 -1.25 -2.56 -14.74
N THR A 363 -1.69 -3.49 -15.60
CA THR A 363 -1.37 -4.92 -15.49
C THR A 363 0.11 -5.14 -15.79
N LEU A 364 0.63 -4.55 -16.88
CA LEU A 364 2.05 -4.62 -17.23
C LEU A 364 2.94 -4.06 -16.13
N GLU A 365 2.55 -2.92 -15.55
CA GLU A 365 3.24 -2.29 -14.42
C GLU A 365 3.27 -3.20 -13.19
N THR A 366 2.15 -3.87 -12.88
CA THR A 366 2.12 -4.83 -11.78
C THR A 366 3.09 -6.00 -12.02
N ILE A 367 3.06 -6.58 -13.23
CA ILE A 367 3.94 -7.69 -13.60
C ILE A 367 5.41 -7.24 -13.53
N TYR A 368 5.77 -6.12 -14.16
CA TYR A 368 7.12 -5.57 -14.14
C TYR A 368 7.64 -5.38 -12.71
N ASN A 369 6.82 -4.84 -11.82
CA ASN A 369 7.21 -4.63 -10.42
C ASN A 369 7.52 -5.95 -9.68
N GLN A 370 6.89 -7.07 -10.05
CA GLN A 370 7.27 -8.38 -9.51
C GLN A 370 8.66 -8.80 -9.99
N TYR A 371 8.93 -8.73 -11.29
CA TYR A 371 10.25 -9.06 -11.85
C TYR A 371 11.33 -8.15 -11.31
N LEU A 372 11.04 -6.85 -11.14
CA LEU A 372 11.93 -5.89 -10.52
C LEU A 372 12.27 -6.28 -9.08
N TYR A 373 11.25 -6.62 -8.29
CA TYR A 373 11.45 -7.03 -6.89
C TYR A 373 12.31 -8.29 -6.77
N PHE A 374 12.09 -9.28 -7.63
CA PHE A 374 12.86 -10.53 -7.64
C PHE A 374 14.21 -10.44 -8.37
N GLY A 375 14.59 -9.27 -8.87
CA GLY A 375 15.89 -9.04 -9.52
C GLY A 375 15.99 -9.56 -10.96
N GLU A 376 14.87 -9.93 -11.57
CA GLU A 376 14.78 -10.50 -12.92
C GLU A 376 14.17 -9.50 -13.94
N LYS A 377 14.25 -8.19 -13.66
CA LYS A 377 13.67 -7.16 -14.56
C LYS A 377 14.20 -7.22 -15.99
N GLU A 378 15.48 -7.52 -16.17
CA GLU A 378 16.12 -7.53 -17.49
C GLU A 378 15.50 -8.64 -18.36
N MET A 379 15.20 -9.80 -17.75
CA MET A 379 14.52 -10.92 -18.41
C MET A 379 13.13 -10.51 -18.93
N PHE A 380 12.37 -9.75 -18.12
CA PHE A 380 11.07 -9.24 -18.55
C PHE A 380 11.20 -8.18 -19.65
N LEU A 381 12.13 -7.23 -19.53
CA LEU A 381 12.32 -6.18 -20.53
C LEU A 381 12.80 -6.75 -21.87
N ASP A 382 13.70 -7.73 -21.86
CA ASP A 382 14.14 -8.42 -23.07
C ASP A 382 13.00 -9.15 -23.75
N PHE A 383 12.15 -9.85 -22.97
CA PHE A 383 10.93 -10.46 -23.46
C PHE A 383 9.99 -9.42 -24.10
N MET A 384 9.77 -8.27 -23.44
CA MET A 384 8.91 -7.21 -23.97
C MET A 384 9.46 -6.67 -25.30
N ILE A 385 10.78 -6.44 -25.41
CA ILE A 385 11.41 -5.98 -26.65
C ILE A 385 11.17 -7.00 -27.76
N GLU A 386 11.47 -8.27 -27.54
CA GLU A 386 11.32 -9.32 -28.55
C GLU A 386 9.89 -9.40 -29.07
N HIS A 387 8.90 -9.44 -28.16
CA HIS A 387 7.52 -9.70 -28.54
C HIS A 387 6.80 -8.47 -29.05
N LEU A 388 7.13 -7.26 -28.57
CA LEU A 388 6.56 -6.02 -29.10
C LEU A 388 7.20 -5.59 -30.44
N THR A 389 8.30 -6.20 -30.87
CA THR A 389 8.93 -5.88 -32.16
C THR A 389 8.77 -6.98 -33.22
N ASP A 390 8.24 -8.14 -32.83
CA ASP A 390 7.90 -9.24 -33.74
C ASP A 390 6.40 -9.19 -34.15
N SER A 391 5.98 -8.07 -34.72
CA SER A 391 4.61 -7.90 -35.22
C SER A 391 4.44 -8.56 -36.59
N PRO A 392 3.44 -9.43 -36.80
CA PRO A 392 3.24 -10.11 -38.09
C PRO A 392 2.36 -9.32 -39.07
N ALA A 393 1.78 -8.20 -38.64
CA ALA A 393 0.93 -7.35 -39.49
C ALA A 393 0.96 -5.88 -39.02
N PHE A 394 0.76 -4.94 -39.94
CA PHE A 394 0.67 -3.50 -39.65
C PHE A 394 -0.27 -3.16 -38.48
N ARG A 395 -1.48 -3.71 -38.47
CA ARG A 395 -2.46 -3.49 -37.37
C ARG A 395 -1.96 -3.88 -35.98
N TYR A 396 -1.05 -4.84 -35.90
CA TYR A 396 -0.46 -5.26 -34.63
C TYR A 396 0.71 -4.37 -34.26
N SER A 397 1.53 -3.98 -35.23
CA SER A 397 2.60 -3.00 -35.00
C SER A 397 2.07 -1.66 -34.51
N ASP A 398 0.87 -1.23 -34.96
CA ASP A 398 0.21 -0.03 -34.44
C ASP A 398 0.01 -0.11 -32.92
N LYS A 399 -0.59 -1.20 -32.44
CA LYS A 399 -0.81 -1.45 -31.01
C LYS A 399 0.50 -1.63 -30.23
N ASP A 400 1.49 -2.29 -30.83
CA ASP A 400 2.78 -2.47 -30.18
C ASP A 400 3.51 -1.12 -30.02
N MET A 401 3.44 -0.23 -31.02
CA MET A 401 3.99 1.14 -30.94
C MET A 401 3.28 2.01 -29.90
N GLU A 402 2.01 1.75 -29.56
CA GLU A 402 1.32 2.42 -28.45
C GLU A 402 1.89 2.03 -27.07
N ILE A 403 2.38 0.78 -26.93
CA ILE A 403 2.88 0.25 -25.66
C ILE A 403 4.39 0.44 -25.49
N LEU A 404 5.18 0.38 -26.57
CA LEU A 404 6.64 0.54 -26.52
C LEU A 404 7.13 1.77 -25.72
N PRO A 405 6.50 2.96 -25.79
CA PRO A 405 6.91 4.11 -24.99
C PRO A 405 6.90 3.85 -23.47
N TRP A 406 6.05 2.96 -22.97
CA TRP A 406 5.98 2.61 -21.55
C TRP A 406 7.25 1.92 -21.03
N ILE A 407 8.05 1.26 -21.87
CA ILE A 407 9.31 0.63 -21.44
C ILE A 407 10.55 1.54 -21.52
N TYR A 408 10.47 2.70 -22.19
CA TYR A 408 11.65 3.52 -22.53
C TYR A 408 12.48 3.94 -21.31
N ASP A 409 11.83 4.36 -20.23
CA ASP A 409 12.49 4.76 -18.98
C ASP A 409 13.18 3.57 -18.29
N LYS A 410 12.71 2.35 -18.52
CA LYS A 410 13.18 1.11 -17.88
C LYS A 410 14.37 0.47 -18.59
N LEU A 411 14.55 0.70 -19.90
CA LEU A 411 15.59 0.07 -20.69
C LEU A 411 17.00 0.60 -20.39
N ASN A 412 17.98 -0.29 -20.37
CA ASN A 412 19.40 0.07 -20.45
C ASN A 412 19.83 0.37 -21.91
N GLN A 413 21.08 0.80 -22.12
CA GLN A 413 21.54 1.18 -23.47
C GLN A 413 21.57 0.00 -24.46
N ASP A 414 21.95 -1.19 -24.01
CA ASP A 414 22.02 -2.39 -24.85
C ASP A 414 20.64 -2.88 -25.25
N GLN A 415 19.67 -2.83 -24.34
CA GLN A 415 18.26 -3.08 -24.62
C GLN A 415 17.66 -2.07 -25.60
N PHE A 416 18.02 -0.79 -25.50
CA PHE A 416 17.62 0.19 -26.52
C PHE A 416 18.21 -0.12 -27.88
N ASN A 417 19.48 -0.54 -27.92
CA ASN A 417 20.13 -0.96 -29.15
C ASN A 417 19.45 -2.22 -29.75
N LYS A 418 18.99 -3.17 -28.90
CA LYS A 418 18.20 -4.34 -29.30
C LYS A 418 16.85 -3.94 -29.89
N LEU A 419 16.15 -3.02 -29.22
CA LEU A 419 14.88 -2.46 -29.70
C LEU A 419 15.03 -1.81 -31.09
N LEU A 420 16.04 -0.95 -31.26
CA LEU A 420 16.34 -0.32 -32.55
C LEU A 420 16.68 -1.35 -33.63
N TYR A 421 17.48 -2.36 -33.29
CA TYR A 421 17.82 -3.45 -34.20
C TYR A 421 16.58 -4.21 -34.69
N ASN A 422 15.68 -4.59 -33.78
CA ASN A 422 14.49 -5.34 -34.15
C ASN A 422 13.53 -4.51 -35.00
N LEU A 423 13.28 -3.25 -34.62
CA LEU A 423 12.44 -2.32 -35.39
C LEU A 423 13.02 -2.08 -36.80
N ASN A 424 14.34 -2.00 -36.92
CA ASN A 424 15.02 -1.85 -38.20
C ASN A 424 14.79 -3.03 -39.15
N ARG A 425 14.53 -4.22 -38.61
CA ARG A 425 14.41 -5.46 -39.39
C ARG A 425 12.97 -5.87 -39.69
N ASN A 426 12.00 -5.41 -38.91
CA ASN A 426 10.61 -5.76 -39.14
C ASN A 426 9.92 -4.76 -40.08
N ASN A 427 9.59 -5.21 -41.29
CA ASN A 427 8.93 -4.41 -42.32
C ASN A 427 7.51 -3.96 -41.94
N GLN A 428 6.87 -4.65 -41.00
CA GLN A 428 5.59 -4.21 -40.45
C GLN A 428 5.72 -2.93 -39.64
N PHE A 429 6.93 -2.59 -39.17
CA PHE A 429 7.22 -1.29 -38.56
C PHE A 429 7.69 -0.28 -39.60
N TYR A 430 8.82 -0.51 -40.28
CA TYR A 430 9.42 0.55 -41.10
C TYR A 430 8.65 0.90 -42.38
N TYR A 431 7.69 0.09 -42.83
CA TYR A 431 6.72 0.48 -43.86
C TYR A 431 5.37 0.97 -43.31
N ASN A 432 5.21 1.02 -41.98
CA ASN A 432 4.01 1.54 -41.36
C ASN A 432 3.95 3.07 -41.45
N GLY A 433 2.77 3.60 -41.78
CA GLY A 433 2.55 5.05 -41.89
C GLY A 433 2.81 5.83 -40.59
N TYR A 434 2.67 5.21 -39.42
CA TYR A 434 2.91 5.87 -38.13
C TYR A 434 4.36 5.78 -37.66
N PHE A 435 5.18 4.93 -38.29
CA PHE A 435 6.53 4.63 -37.81
C PHE A 435 7.45 5.84 -37.80
N SER A 436 7.36 6.73 -38.79
CA SER A 436 8.22 7.92 -38.87
C SER A 436 8.06 8.84 -37.64
N SER A 437 6.83 9.05 -37.18
CA SER A 437 6.55 9.83 -35.97
C SER A 437 7.01 9.09 -34.71
N PHE A 438 6.65 7.82 -34.60
CA PHE A 438 7.04 6.94 -33.49
C PHE A 438 8.56 6.88 -33.31
N ILE A 439 9.30 6.60 -34.37
CA ILE A 439 10.76 6.42 -34.31
C ILE A 439 11.46 7.74 -34.01
N SER A 440 10.92 8.87 -34.47
CA SER A 440 11.47 10.18 -34.12
C SER A 440 11.38 10.43 -32.61
N ASN A 441 10.23 10.13 -31.99
CA ASN A 441 10.05 10.27 -30.55
C ASN A 441 11.00 9.35 -29.76
N LEU A 442 11.17 8.09 -30.22
CA LEU A 442 12.11 7.15 -29.61
C LEU A 442 13.56 7.66 -29.67
N LEU A 443 13.99 8.20 -30.82
CA LEU A 443 15.35 8.74 -30.99
C LEU A 443 15.57 10.01 -30.17
N ASP A 444 14.56 10.86 -30.01
CA ASP A 444 14.63 12.04 -29.14
C ASP A 444 14.75 11.64 -27.67
N PHE A 445 13.99 10.61 -27.25
CA PHE A 445 14.14 10.03 -25.92
C PHE A 445 15.54 9.43 -25.71
N TYR A 446 16.06 8.68 -26.68
CA TYR A 446 17.41 8.11 -26.62
C TYR A 446 18.46 9.21 -26.45
N LYS A 447 18.36 10.29 -27.22
CA LYS A 447 19.24 11.46 -27.12
C LYS A 447 19.19 12.09 -25.74
N GLN A 448 18.00 12.26 -25.17
CA GLN A 448 17.84 12.82 -23.83
C GLN A 448 18.45 11.91 -22.76
N LYS A 449 18.21 10.59 -22.84
CA LYS A 449 18.64 9.61 -21.83
C LYS A 449 20.13 9.31 -21.87
N PHE A 450 20.73 9.20 -23.05
CA PHE A 450 22.13 8.78 -23.23
C PHE A 450 23.06 9.90 -23.72
N HIS A 451 22.55 11.12 -23.87
CA HIS A 451 23.30 12.29 -24.37
C HIS A 451 23.98 12.05 -25.73
N MET A 452 23.39 11.18 -26.57
CA MET A 452 23.90 10.81 -27.88
C MET A 452 22.79 10.90 -28.93
N ASP A 453 22.95 11.78 -29.90
CA ASP A 453 22.00 11.90 -31.01
C ASP A 453 22.38 10.97 -32.17
N LEU A 454 21.68 9.83 -32.26
CA LEU A 454 21.94 8.82 -33.28
C LEU A 454 21.78 9.34 -34.72
N ARG A 455 21.03 10.43 -34.96
CA ARG A 455 20.89 11.02 -36.29
C ARG A 455 22.16 11.75 -36.75
N THR A 456 23.06 12.07 -35.82
CA THR A 456 24.33 12.77 -36.06
C THR A 456 25.55 11.97 -35.61
N HIS A 457 25.34 10.79 -35.03
CA HIS A 457 26.40 9.93 -34.52
C HIS A 457 26.54 8.68 -35.38
N TYR A 458 27.77 8.21 -35.63
CA TYR A 458 28.03 7.08 -36.54
C TYR A 458 27.29 5.78 -36.16
N ASN A 459 27.00 5.57 -34.87
CA ASN A 459 26.17 4.44 -34.41
C ASN A 459 24.78 4.37 -35.08
N GLY A 460 24.20 5.50 -35.51
CA GLY A 460 22.92 5.51 -36.23
C GLY A 460 22.95 4.72 -37.53
N LEU A 461 24.13 4.56 -38.14
CA LEU A 461 24.32 3.79 -39.37
C LEU A 461 24.08 2.29 -39.19
N LEU A 462 24.03 1.79 -37.95
CA LEU A 462 23.68 0.40 -37.66
C LEU A 462 22.19 0.10 -37.88
N TYR A 463 21.35 1.13 -37.98
CA TYR A 463 19.89 1.00 -38.02
C TYR A 463 19.26 1.77 -39.19
N PRO A 464 19.62 1.50 -40.45
CA PRO A 464 19.23 2.29 -41.64
C PRO A 464 17.74 2.59 -41.81
N ASN A 465 16.87 1.63 -41.48
CA ASN A 465 15.42 1.73 -41.63
C ASN A 465 14.77 2.46 -40.45
N ALA A 466 15.41 2.43 -39.27
CA ALA A 466 14.93 3.14 -38.09
C ALA A 466 15.53 4.55 -37.95
N VAL A 467 16.77 4.76 -38.40
CA VAL A 467 17.52 6.00 -38.22
C VAL A 467 17.82 6.64 -39.57
N THR A 468 17.15 7.76 -39.81
CA THR A 468 17.53 8.67 -40.90
C THR A 468 18.60 9.63 -40.40
N MET A 469 19.78 9.60 -41.03
CA MET A 469 20.90 10.49 -40.70
C MET A 469 20.60 11.92 -41.14
N ASP A 470 21.11 12.91 -40.39
CA ASP A 470 21.08 14.31 -40.81
C ASP A 470 21.82 14.47 -42.14
N GLN A 471 21.28 15.29 -43.05
CA GLN A 471 21.91 15.57 -44.35
C GLN A 471 23.34 16.13 -44.22
N LYS A 472 23.66 16.78 -43.09
CA LYS A 472 24.99 17.33 -42.80
C LYS A 472 25.95 16.33 -42.17
N PHE A 473 25.50 15.12 -41.86
CA PHE A 473 26.35 14.10 -41.26
C PHE A 473 27.47 13.68 -42.23
N GLN A 474 28.70 13.63 -41.71
CA GLN A 474 29.86 13.15 -42.45
C GLN A 474 30.59 12.09 -41.61
N LEU A 475 30.78 10.90 -42.18
CA LEU A 475 31.49 9.82 -41.52
C LEU A 475 33.00 9.97 -41.74
N LYS A 476 33.77 10.10 -40.66
CA LYS A 476 35.24 10.18 -40.73
C LYS A 476 35.86 8.79 -40.72
N ASP A 477 37.05 8.63 -41.31
CA ASP A 477 37.79 7.36 -41.36
C ASP A 477 37.98 6.70 -39.98
N LYS A 478 38.32 7.50 -38.96
CA LYS A 478 38.46 7.02 -37.57
C LYS A 478 37.14 6.53 -36.95
N GLU A 479 36.02 7.07 -37.41
CA GLU A 479 34.68 6.67 -36.96
C GLU A 479 34.20 5.42 -37.69
N LEU A 480 34.56 5.25 -38.97
CA LEU A 480 34.26 4.03 -39.72
C LEU A 480 34.90 2.79 -39.08
N LYS A 481 36.17 2.87 -38.69
CA LYS A 481 36.85 1.76 -37.99
C LYS A 481 36.13 1.40 -36.69
N LYS A 482 35.80 2.40 -35.86
CA LYS A 482 35.05 2.21 -34.62
C LYS A 482 33.65 1.62 -34.85
N LEU A 483 32.98 2.02 -35.92
CA LEU A 483 31.66 1.51 -36.29
C LEU A 483 31.73 0.02 -36.65
N TYR A 484 32.76 -0.39 -37.41
CA TYR A 484 33.00 -1.80 -37.72
C TYR A 484 33.34 -2.62 -36.49
N GLU A 485 34.29 -2.15 -35.66
CA GLU A 485 34.63 -2.80 -34.39
C GLU A 485 33.39 -2.95 -33.49
N LEU A 486 32.54 -1.92 -33.43
CA LEU A 486 31.29 -1.97 -32.69
C LEU A 486 30.30 -2.99 -33.29
N ALA A 487 30.11 -3.01 -34.61
CA ALA A 487 29.23 -3.95 -35.27
C ALA A 487 29.69 -5.40 -35.11
N GLU A 488 31.00 -5.64 -35.18
CA GLU A 488 31.61 -6.95 -34.93
C GLU A 488 31.47 -7.37 -33.47
N SER A 489 31.71 -6.46 -32.51
CA SER A 489 31.48 -6.75 -31.09
C SER A 489 30.03 -7.11 -30.76
N LYS A 490 29.10 -6.74 -31.65
CA LYS A 490 27.67 -6.99 -31.53
C LYS A 490 27.15 -8.11 -32.44
N SER A 491 27.97 -8.72 -33.30
CA SER A 491 27.51 -9.69 -34.29
C SER A 491 27.04 -11.00 -33.67
N ASP A 492 27.60 -11.38 -32.52
CA ASP A 492 27.15 -12.58 -31.78
C ASP A 492 25.71 -12.38 -31.24
N THR A 493 25.37 -11.16 -30.84
CA THR A 493 24.03 -10.80 -30.35
C THR A 493 23.07 -10.48 -31.51
N TYR A 494 23.58 -9.89 -32.60
CA TYR A 494 22.82 -9.43 -33.75
C TYR A 494 23.45 -9.97 -35.04
N PRO A 495 23.13 -11.21 -35.46
CA PRO A 495 23.85 -11.93 -36.52
C PRO A 495 23.88 -11.22 -37.88
N GLU A 496 22.89 -10.37 -38.19
CA GLU A 496 22.78 -9.67 -39.46
C GLU A 496 23.31 -8.23 -39.43
N ILE A 497 23.73 -7.72 -38.26
CA ILE A 497 24.08 -6.30 -38.11
C ILE A 497 25.25 -5.89 -39.02
N LEU A 498 26.20 -6.80 -39.27
CA LEU A 498 27.31 -6.58 -40.19
C LEU A 498 26.87 -6.57 -41.66
N ASN A 499 25.90 -7.41 -42.02
CA ASN A 499 25.35 -7.47 -43.38
C ASN A 499 24.51 -6.22 -43.67
N ASP A 500 23.65 -5.84 -42.73
CA ASP A 500 22.84 -4.62 -42.78
C ASP A 500 23.73 -3.38 -42.88
N LEU A 501 24.79 -3.31 -42.07
CA LEU A 501 25.75 -2.20 -42.12
C LEU A 501 26.46 -2.12 -43.48
N LYS A 502 26.93 -3.25 -44.01
CA LYS A 502 27.58 -3.28 -45.34
C LYS A 502 26.62 -2.84 -46.43
N LEU A 503 25.41 -3.38 -46.45
CA LEU A 503 24.39 -3.03 -47.44
C LEU A 503 24.02 -1.55 -47.36
N ASN A 504 23.89 -1.00 -46.14
CA ASN A 504 23.62 0.42 -45.92
C ASN A 504 24.79 1.31 -46.38
N LEU A 505 26.02 0.94 -46.06
CA LEU A 505 27.21 1.67 -46.52
C LEU A 505 27.33 1.64 -48.04
N VAL A 506 27.03 0.51 -48.69
CA VAL A 506 27.01 0.40 -50.17
C VAL A 506 25.89 1.26 -50.76
N ASN A 507 24.64 1.08 -50.32
CA ASN A 507 23.48 1.81 -50.86
C ASN A 507 23.55 3.33 -50.62
N LYS A 508 24.15 3.79 -49.50
CA LYS A 508 24.35 5.22 -49.23
C LYS A 508 25.68 5.76 -49.74
N SER A 509 26.63 4.92 -50.15
CA SER A 509 27.86 5.39 -50.81
C SER A 509 27.58 6.08 -52.15
N GLU A 510 26.51 5.67 -52.85
CA GLU A 510 26.02 6.35 -54.07
C GLU A 510 25.48 7.77 -53.79
N GLN A 511 25.11 8.09 -52.55
CA GLN A 511 24.46 9.37 -52.19
C GLN A 511 25.29 10.27 -51.27
N TYR A 512 26.21 9.72 -50.44
CA TYR A 512 26.96 10.47 -49.41
C TYR A 512 28.48 10.41 -49.51
N LEU A 513 29.07 9.43 -50.22
CA LEU A 513 30.53 9.25 -50.31
C LEU A 513 31.15 9.78 -51.62
N GLY A 514 30.41 10.63 -52.32
CA GLY A 514 30.72 11.17 -53.64
C GLY A 514 31.98 12.04 -53.79
N GLU A 515 32.92 12.07 -52.83
CA GLU A 515 34.22 12.73 -53.07
C GLU A 515 35.47 12.00 -52.58
N LYS A 516 35.42 10.82 -51.91
CA LYS A 516 36.68 10.15 -51.50
C LYS A 516 36.82 8.63 -51.67
N ILE A 517 35.79 7.87 -52.03
CA ILE A 517 35.98 6.43 -52.34
C ILE A 517 35.19 6.08 -53.62
N ASN A 518 35.87 6.19 -54.76
CA ASN A 518 35.30 6.13 -56.12
C ASN A 518 35.01 4.72 -56.67
N SER A 519 34.76 3.71 -55.83
CA SER A 519 34.13 2.47 -56.28
C SER A 519 33.71 1.60 -55.09
N GLU A 520 32.63 0.83 -55.28
CA GLU A 520 32.20 -0.27 -54.41
C GLU A 520 33.36 -1.22 -54.09
N GLU A 521 34.23 -1.46 -55.08
CA GLU A 521 35.46 -2.25 -54.96
C GLU A 521 36.46 -1.63 -53.97
N LYS A 522 36.70 -0.31 -54.00
CA LYS A 522 37.58 0.37 -53.05
C LYS A 522 36.99 0.46 -51.65
N LEU A 523 35.66 0.55 -51.53
CA LEU A 523 34.98 0.49 -50.24
C LEU A 523 35.15 -0.92 -49.64
N LEU A 524 34.90 -1.97 -50.42
CA LEU A 524 35.13 -3.36 -50.03
C LEU A 524 36.60 -3.67 -49.73
N ASP A 525 37.54 -3.08 -50.48
CA ASP A 525 38.98 -3.24 -50.26
C ASP A 525 39.46 -2.47 -49.02
N TYR A 526 38.92 -1.27 -48.75
CA TYR A 526 39.14 -0.54 -47.51
C TYR A 526 38.53 -1.26 -46.30
N ILE A 527 37.33 -1.84 -46.44
CA ILE A 527 36.69 -2.70 -45.43
C ILE A 527 37.53 -3.96 -45.19
N LYS A 528 38.13 -4.55 -46.23
CA LYS A 528 39.08 -5.67 -46.12
C LYS A 528 40.41 -5.28 -45.48
N GLN A 529 40.87 -4.03 -45.63
CA GLN A 529 42.09 -3.51 -44.99
C GLN A 529 41.88 -3.10 -43.52
N ILE A 530 40.64 -2.83 -43.11
CA ILE A 530 40.28 -2.50 -41.72
C ILE A 530 40.07 -3.77 -40.87
N LYS A 531 39.62 -4.88 -41.48
CA LYS A 531 39.78 -6.23 -40.91
C LYS A 531 41.26 -6.56 -40.71
#